data_AF-A0A1M5UXU6-F1
#
_entry.id   AF-A0A1M5UXU6-F1
#
_cell.length_a   1.000
_cell.length_b   1.000
_cell.length_c   1.000
_cell.angle_alpha   90.00
_cell.angle_beta   90.00
_cell.angle_gamma   90.00
#
_symmetry.space_group_name_H-M   'P 1'
#
loop_
_entity.id
_entity.type
_entity.pdbx_description
1 polymer ?
#
loop_
_entity_poly.entity_id
_entity_poly.type
_entity_poly.pdbx_seq_one_letter_code
_entity_poly.pdbx_strand_id
1 'polypeptide(L)'
;MSKPHNWVSLTCGPERRQYTIVGYPYKDIDTATRNNVLDQILELESKNNLRGVVVLGYNLNNPNYPYSFIAGNLETNLFDKLDLADN
;
A
#
# COMPACT_ATOMS: atom_id res chain seq x y z
N MET A 1 -2.87 25.58 -10.99
CA MET A 1 -3.79 24.62 -10.34
C MET A 1 -3.06 23.29 -10.24
N SER A 2 -2.92 22.73 -9.04
CA SER A 2 -2.35 21.39 -8.86
C SER A 2 -3.15 20.39 -9.71
N LYS A 3 -2.47 19.57 -10.52
CA LYS A 3 -3.15 18.50 -11.26
C LYS A 3 -3.61 17.44 -10.25
N PRO A 4 -4.83 16.90 -10.36
CA PRO A 4 -5.24 15.79 -9.51
C PRO A 4 -4.30 14.59 -9.72
N HIS A 5 -3.87 13.99 -8.61
CA HIS A 5 -2.97 12.84 -8.58
C HIS A 5 -3.77 11.54 -8.59
N ASN A 6 -3.27 10.51 -9.26
CA ASN A 6 -3.89 9.20 -9.33
C ASN A 6 -3.03 8.16 -8.61
N TRP A 7 -3.66 7.22 -7.91
CA TRP A 7 -3.03 6.06 -7.29
C TRP A 7 -3.89 4.81 -7.48
N VAL A 8 -3.31 3.65 -7.20
CA VAL A 8 -4.01 2.36 -7.20
C VAL A 8 -3.97 1.79 -5.80
N SER A 9 -5.13 1.40 -5.28
CA SER A 9 -5.28 0.78 -3.96
C SER A 9 -5.71 -0.67 -4.13
N LEU A 10 -5.03 -1.57 -3.41
CA LEU A 10 -5.37 -2.98 -3.29
C LEU A 10 -5.73 -3.26 -1.84
N THR A 11 -6.99 -3.57 -1.57
CA THR A 11 -7.43 -4.04 -0.26
C THR A 11 -7.41 -5.56 -0.23
N CYS A 12 -6.79 -6.13 0.80
CA CYS A 12 -6.65 -7.57 0.95
C CYS A 12 -6.86 -8.02 2.40
N GLY A 13 -7.13 -9.33 2.57
CA GLY A 13 -7.37 -9.95 3.86
C GLY A 13 -8.86 -10.06 4.24
N PRO A 14 -9.17 -10.88 5.25
CA PRO A 14 -10.53 -11.07 5.74
C PRO A 14 -11.04 -9.81 6.46
N GLU A 15 -12.36 -9.63 6.53
CA GLU A 15 -13.01 -8.42 7.10
C GLU A 15 -12.46 -8.01 8.49
N ARG A 16 -12.12 -8.98 9.36
CA ARG A 16 -11.54 -8.70 10.70
C ARG A 16 -10.08 -8.20 10.70
N ARG A 17 -9.37 -8.37 9.58
CA ARG A 17 -7.94 -8.08 9.38
C ARG A 17 -7.69 -7.64 7.93
N GLN A 18 -8.36 -6.59 7.51
CA GLN A 18 -8.11 -6.00 6.20
C GLN A 18 -6.88 -5.09 6.23
N TYR A 19 -6.13 -5.09 5.15
CA TYR A 19 -4.99 -4.22 4.90
C TYR A 19 -5.15 -3.57 3.53
N THR A 20 -4.59 -2.37 3.35
CA THR A 20 -4.54 -1.72 2.05
C THR A 20 -3.11 -1.43 1.64
N ILE A 21 -2.76 -1.79 0.42
CA ILE A 21 -1.49 -1.45 -0.22
C ILE A 21 -1.80 -0.45 -1.33
N VAL A 22 -1.12 0.68 -1.33
CA VAL A 22 -1.32 1.75 -2.29
C VAL A 22 -0.07 1.99 -3.10
N GLY A 23 -0.20 1.99 -4.42
CA GLY A 23 0.85 2.36 -5.36
C GLY A 23 0.59 3.76 -5.93
N TYR A 24 1.52 4.68 -5.72
CA TYR A 24 1.47 6.04 -6.28
C TYR A 24 2.64 6.27 -7.24
N PRO A 25 2.42 6.09 -8.56
CA PRO A 25 3.41 6.48 -9.56
C PRO A 25 3.43 8.00 -9.72
N TYR A 26 4.60 8.61 -9.64
CA TYR A 26 4.78 10.05 -9.79
C TYR A 26 5.88 10.38 -10.80
N LYS A 27 5.68 11.47 -11.52
CA LYS A 27 6.61 11.97 -12.55
C LYS A 27 6.71 13.48 -12.44
N ASP A 28 7.91 14.01 -12.69
CA ASP A 28 8.16 15.46 -12.79
C ASP A 28 7.67 16.30 -11.59
N ILE A 29 7.69 15.73 -10.36
CA ILE A 29 7.37 16.44 -9.12
C ILE A 29 8.53 16.40 -8.12
N ASP A 30 8.62 17.42 -7.27
CA ASP A 30 9.59 17.50 -6.19
C ASP A 30 9.21 16.62 -5.00
N THR A 31 10.17 16.42 -4.08
CA THR A 31 10.00 15.59 -2.89
C THR A 31 8.92 16.09 -1.94
N ALA A 32 8.77 17.41 -1.75
CA ALA A 32 7.78 17.97 -0.84
C ALA A 32 6.36 17.75 -1.37
N THR A 33 6.14 18.00 -2.67
CA THR A 33 4.88 17.70 -3.35
C THR A 33 4.56 16.20 -3.26
N ARG A 34 5.54 15.33 -3.52
CA ARG A 34 5.38 13.88 -3.38
C ARG A 34 4.98 13.47 -1.96
N ASN A 35 5.65 13.99 -0.94
CA ASN A 35 5.34 13.64 0.46
C ASN A 35 3.94 14.10 0.83
N ASN A 36 3.55 15.31 0.43
CA ASN A 36 2.21 15.83 0.68
C ASN A 36 1.12 14.92 0.05
N VAL A 37 1.34 14.42 -1.17
CA VAL A 37 0.41 13.46 -1.80
C VAL A 37 0.38 12.13 -1.06
N LEU A 38 1.53 11.61 -0.60
CA LEU A 38 1.57 10.37 0.19
C LEU A 38 0.80 10.51 1.51
N ASP A 39 0.92 11.65 2.19
CA ASP A 39 0.18 11.94 3.43
C ASP A 39 -1.33 12.02 3.16
N GLN A 40 -1.74 12.67 2.07
CA GLN A 40 -3.16 12.71 1.65
C GLN A 40 -3.71 11.32 1.36
N ILE A 41 -2.96 10.48 0.65
CA ILE A 41 -3.35 9.09 0.37
C ILE A 41 -3.50 8.32 1.68
N LEU A 42 -2.53 8.43 2.58
CA LEU A 42 -2.57 7.76 3.88
C LEU A 42 -3.80 8.18 4.67
N GLU A 43 -4.13 9.47 4.71
CA GLU A 43 -5.31 9.96 5.40
C GLU A 43 -6.62 9.42 4.77
N LEU A 44 -6.71 9.41 3.44
CA LEU A 44 -7.90 8.94 2.71
C LEU A 44 -8.11 7.43 2.88
N GLU A 45 -7.05 6.65 2.76
CA GLU A 45 -7.11 5.18 2.76
C GLU A 45 -7.18 4.60 4.18
N SER A 46 -6.79 5.37 5.20
CA SER A 46 -6.95 4.96 6.61
C SER A 46 -8.40 5.02 7.10
N LYS A 47 -9.34 5.48 6.28
CA LYS A 47 -10.75 5.63 6.63
C LYS A 47 -11.50 4.33 6.36
N ASN A 48 -11.30 3.29 7.17
CA ASN A 48 -12.12 2.06 7.28
C ASN A 48 -11.54 1.15 8.38
N ASN A 49 -12.18 0.01 8.68
CA ASN A 49 -11.80 -0.99 9.71
C ASN A 49 -10.51 -1.77 9.36
N LEU A 50 -9.52 -1.07 8.81
CA LEU A 50 -8.23 -1.60 8.36
C LEU A 50 -7.26 -1.74 9.53
N ARG A 51 -6.42 -2.76 9.47
CA ARG A 51 -5.32 -2.97 10.41
C ARG A 51 -4.04 -2.22 10.04
N GLY A 52 -3.94 -1.77 8.78
CA GLY A 52 -2.82 -0.98 8.33
C GLY A 52 -2.93 -0.60 6.87
N VAL A 53 -2.25 0.49 6.53
CA VAL A 53 -2.10 1.00 5.17
C VAL A 53 -0.61 1.16 4.89
N VAL A 54 -0.18 0.69 3.73
CA VAL A 54 1.19 0.93 3.22
C VAL A 54 1.07 1.69 1.91
N VAL A 55 1.81 2.80 1.78
CA VAL A 55 1.84 3.61 0.58
C VAL A 55 3.25 3.56 -0.04
N LEU A 56 3.32 3.17 -1.31
CA LEU A 56 4.53 3.03 -2.09
C LEU A 56 4.58 4.11 -3.18
N GLY A 57 5.49 5.08 -3.03
CA GLY A 57 5.75 6.08 -4.06
C GLY A 57 6.74 5.55 -5.10
N TYR A 58 6.37 5.59 -6.37
CA TYR A 58 7.22 5.13 -7.47
C TYR A 58 7.63 6.27 -8.42
N ASN A 59 8.94 6.55 -8.50
CA ASN A 59 9.48 7.65 -9.29
C ASN A 59 9.66 7.25 -10.77
N LEU A 60 8.79 7.75 -11.64
CA LEU A 60 8.85 7.53 -13.08
C LEU A 60 9.96 8.31 -13.80
N ASN A 61 10.60 9.28 -13.14
CA ASN A 61 11.74 10.01 -13.72
C ASN A 61 13.02 9.19 -13.68
N ASN A 62 13.08 8.18 -12.81
CA ASN A 62 14.24 7.33 -12.68
C ASN A 62 13.95 5.97 -13.37
N PRO A 63 14.63 5.64 -14.47
CA PRO A 63 14.46 4.35 -15.15
C PRO A 63 15.08 3.16 -14.38
N ASN A 64 15.45 3.35 -13.11
CA ASN A 64 15.89 2.28 -12.19
C ASN A 64 14.73 1.33 -11.88
N TYR A 65 14.39 0.49 -12.85
CA TYR A 65 13.48 -0.63 -12.73
C TYR A 65 14.30 -1.88 -12.41
N PRO A 66 14.33 -2.41 -11.19
CA PRO A 66 14.66 -3.81 -11.00
C PRO A 66 13.33 -4.56 -10.88
N TYR A 67 13.15 -5.57 -11.73
CA TYR A 67 12.09 -6.60 -11.69
C TYR A 67 10.81 -6.34 -12.50
N SER A 68 10.81 -6.92 -13.70
CA SER A 68 9.64 -7.47 -14.39
C SER A 68 8.93 -8.45 -13.45
N PHE A 69 7.66 -8.18 -13.11
CA PHE A 69 6.74 -9.05 -12.38
C PHE A 69 7.18 -9.51 -10.97
N ILE A 70 6.53 -8.95 -9.94
CA ILE A 70 6.45 -9.57 -8.61
C ILE A 70 5.16 -10.41 -8.59
N ALA A 71 5.30 -11.73 -8.64
CA ALA A 71 4.23 -12.68 -8.35
C ALA A 71 4.60 -13.42 -7.06
N GLY A 72 3.76 -13.31 -6.03
CA GLY A 72 3.95 -13.98 -4.74
C GLY A 72 2.72 -14.80 -4.39
N ASN A 73 2.92 -16.04 -3.95
CA ASN A 73 1.89 -16.86 -3.31
C ASN A 73 1.95 -16.61 -1.80
N LEU A 74 0.87 -16.11 -1.22
CA LEU A 74 0.75 -15.91 0.22
C LEU A 74 0.03 -17.13 0.79
N GLU A 75 0.79 -18.11 1.28
CA GLU A 75 0.23 -19.13 2.15
C GLU A 75 -0.26 -18.45 3.44
N THR A 76 -1.58 -18.44 3.64
CA THR A 76 -2.24 -17.80 4.78
C THR A 76 -1.95 -18.46 6.12
N ASN A 77 -1.31 -19.63 6.10
CA ASN A 77 -1.01 -20.49 7.23
C ASN A 77 -0.01 -19.85 8.21
N LEU A 78 0.72 -18.81 7.78
CA LEU A 78 1.69 -18.12 8.63
C LEU A 78 1.04 -17.28 9.75
N PHE A 79 -0.28 -17.02 9.66
CA PHE A 79 -1.03 -16.24 10.66
C PHE A 79 -2.08 -17.07 11.41
N ASP A 80 -2.05 -18.41 11.25
CA ASP A 80 -2.91 -19.29 12.02
C ASP A 80 -2.47 -19.32 13.48
N LYS A 81 -3.44 -19.21 14.38
CA LYS A 81 -3.21 -19.25 15.82
C LYS A 81 -2.68 -20.63 16.20
N LEU A 82 -1.62 -20.67 17.00
CA LEU A 82 -1.39 -21.78 17.91
C LEU A 82 -2.45 -21.69 19.00
N ASP A 83 -3.55 -22.43 18.84
CA ASP A 83 -4.48 -22.66 19.94
C ASP A 83 -3.75 -23.57 20.95
N LEU A 84 -3.28 -22.99 22.05
CA LEU A 84 -2.90 -23.77 23.22
C LEU A 84 -4.21 -24.36 23.74
N ALA A 85 -4.35 -25.69 23.65
CA ALA A 85 -5.45 -26.39 24.27
C ALA A 85 -5.49 -26.02 25.76
N ASP A 86 -6.57 -25.37 26.18
CA ASP A 86 -6.85 -25.12 27.59
C ASP A 86 -6.94 -26.49 28.29
N ASN A 87 -5.96 -26.77 29.17
CA ASN A 87 -6.01 -27.84 30.16
C ASN A 87 -6.40 -27.25 31.51
#